data_AF-A0A1R2C8C5-F1
#
_entry.id   AF-A0A1R2C8C5-F1
#
_cell.length_a   1.000
_cell.length_b   1.000
_cell.length_c   1.000
_cell.angle_alpha   90.00
_cell.angle_beta   90.00
_cell.angle_gamma   90.00
#
_symmetry.space_group_name_H-M   'P 1'
#
loop_
_entity.id
_entity.type
_entity.pdbx_description
1 polymer ?
#
loop_
_entity_poly.entity_id
_entity_poly.type
_entity_poly.pdbx_seq_one_letter_code
_entity_poly.pdbx_strand_id
1 'polypeptide(L)'
;MLPSRGISENDLDSQNLRGALDLIIADLTIPFLEKRARNKAHKKTPLEELNAVIEELTGREKELQAAVGISKMLLDRNDALNEKRKQLLSKVLKWKGKCKNREREIETLKESLYELDNKYQQLSNTMVKCEEDQLYLLAENKRILYERSLKQEQISPRKGSIDNEIMELQEILKSQSESMQKSRLEFEKKIKNLDEALSKGEKEKNALLETSAKLEKDLQKLQKKSKEADENLKEMEDAKNMLEEKSRELTITNLRLRAQNEKLIEDLKVYQSPAPNASPKKVKARRQFSLKCELESINEYKADTTVHHSYTLSRAYTDRQLAIGMTESIAHITGKKAREPIRRKDPSQEYFTLITQAVKLNSPYMDAICVIPPHVLYEKALKEDIPFHKWHLWVESQLNSAYIQLVYKTDVKFKP
;
A
#
# COMPACT_ATOMS: atom_id res chain seq x y z
N MET A 1 -14.94 14.93 29.32
CA MET A 1 -13.83 14.71 30.27
C MET A 1 -12.59 14.35 29.47
N LEU A 2 -11.62 15.26 29.38
CA LEU A 2 -10.34 15.00 28.71
C LEU A 2 -9.45 14.17 29.66
N PRO A 3 -8.82 13.08 29.20
CA PRO A 3 -7.91 12.33 30.04
C PRO A 3 -6.68 13.19 30.33
N SER A 4 -6.36 13.33 31.62
CA SER A 4 -5.12 13.93 32.10
C SER A 4 -3.94 13.24 31.42
N ARG A 5 -3.18 13.99 30.61
CA ARG A 5 -1.93 13.49 30.03
C ARG A 5 -0.95 13.29 31.18
N GLY A 6 -0.79 12.03 31.61
CA GLY A 6 0.34 11.65 32.44
C GLY A 6 1.62 12.08 31.74
N ILE A 7 2.50 12.78 32.48
CA ILE A 7 3.84 13.16 32.02
C ILE A 7 4.52 11.85 31.62
N SER A 8 4.85 11.72 30.33
CA SER A 8 5.46 10.50 29.82
C SER A 8 6.88 10.38 30.40
N GLU A 9 7.36 9.18 30.64
CA GLU A 9 8.73 8.92 31.15
C GLU A 9 9.80 9.65 30.31
N ASN A 10 9.57 9.81 29.00
CA ASN A 10 10.44 10.59 28.10
C ASN A 10 10.47 12.10 28.39
N ASP A 11 9.40 12.65 28.98
CA ASP A 11 9.31 14.08 29.32
C ASP A 11 10.15 14.38 30.57
N LEU A 12 10.24 13.43 31.50
CA LEU A 12 11.05 13.54 32.71
C LEU A 12 12.55 13.49 32.36
N ASP A 13 12.95 12.56 31.49
CA ASP A 13 14.33 12.47 31.00
C ASP A 13 14.75 13.71 30.20
N SER A 14 13.82 14.28 29.41
CA SER A 14 14.07 15.51 28.66
C SER A 14 14.26 16.72 29.59
N GLN A 15 13.53 16.78 30.70
CA GLN A 15 13.72 17.83 31.71
C GLN A 15 15.05 17.69 32.45
N ASN A 16 15.45 16.47 32.80
CA ASN A 16 16.74 16.20 33.44
C ASN A 16 17.91 16.54 32.51
N LEU A 17 17.83 16.17 31.23
CA LEU A 17 18.83 16.54 30.22
C LEU A 17 18.93 18.05 30.04
N ARG A 18 17.78 18.74 30.01
CA ARG A 18 17.74 20.19 29.90
C ARG A 18 18.41 20.86 31.09
N GLY A 19 18.13 20.40 32.32
CA GLY A 19 18.80 20.89 33.52
C GLY A 19 20.32 20.68 33.48
N ALA A 20 20.79 19.52 33.02
CA ALA A 20 22.22 19.26 32.85
C ALA A 20 22.88 20.17 31.81
N LEU A 21 22.21 20.41 30.68
CA LEU A 21 22.68 21.33 29.64
C LEU A 21 22.68 22.78 30.11
N ASP A 22 21.67 23.22 30.85
CA ASP A 22 21.59 24.57 31.41
C ASP A 22 22.73 24.81 32.42
N LEU A 23 23.11 23.79 33.20
CA LEU A 23 24.29 23.84 34.08
C LEU A 23 25.59 23.96 33.29
N ILE A 24 25.78 23.17 32.23
CA ILE A 24 26.95 23.25 31.35
C ILE A 24 27.03 24.63 30.67
N ILE A 25 25.90 25.16 30.20
CA ILE A 25 25.81 26.49 29.61
C ILE A 25 26.25 27.54 30.65
N ALA A 26 25.66 27.54 31.84
CA ALA A 26 26.00 28.50 32.88
C ALA A 26 27.51 28.49 33.21
N ASP A 27 28.12 27.30 33.23
CA ASP A 27 29.54 27.14 33.61
C ASP A 27 30.53 27.49 32.47
N LEU A 28 30.11 27.31 31.22
CA LEU A 28 30.87 27.70 30.02
C LEU A 28 30.70 29.19 29.64
N THR A 29 29.60 29.82 30.04
CA THR A 29 29.32 31.24 29.69
C THR A 29 30.28 32.19 30.41
N ILE A 30 30.78 31.81 31.59
CA ILE A 30 31.72 32.63 32.36
C ILE A 30 33.15 32.38 31.84
N PRO A 31 33.84 33.41 31.32
CA PRO A 31 35.22 33.27 30.87
C PRO A 31 36.12 32.70 31.96
N PHE A 32 37.06 31.83 31.57
CA PHE A 32 38.03 31.19 32.50
C PHE A 32 38.65 32.20 33.47
N LEU A 33 39.17 33.31 32.92
CA LEU A 33 39.85 34.34 33.69
C LEU A 33 38.93 35.02 34.70
N GLU A 34 37.65 35.18 34.37
CA GLU A 34 36.67 35.82 35.24
C GLU A 34 36.23 34.88 36.38
N LYS A 35 35.97 33.60 36.08
CA LYS A 35 35.66 32.57 37.09
C LYS A 35 36.81 32.43 38.09
N ARG A 36 38.05 32.44 37.57
CA ARG A 36 39.26 32.38 38.36
C ARG A 36 39.48 33.59 39.25
N ALA A 37 39.23 34.79 38.73
CA ALA A 37 39.31 36.04 39.50
C ALA A 37 38.26 36.06 40.64
N ARG A 38 37.04 35.57 40.38
CA ARG A 38 35.98 35.45 41.40
C ARG A 38 36.33 34.47 42.52
N ASN A 39 36.96 33.35 42.18
CA ASN A 39 37.29 32.30 43.14
C ASN A 39 38.57 32.57 43.96
N LYS A 40 39.32 33.66 43.66
CA LYS A 40 40.59 34.03 44.31
C LYS A 40 41.57 32.84 44.46
N ALA A 41 41.55 31.92 43.49
CA ALA A 41 42.19 30.61 43.57
C ALA A 41 43.64 30.62 43.05
N HIS A 42 44.43 31.65 43.37
CA HIS A 42 45.85 31.68 43.02
C HIS A 42 46.63 30.70 43.89
N LYS A 43 47.59 29.98 43.28
CA LYS A 43 48.42 28.99 43.99
C LYS A 43 49.75 29.63 44.37
N LYS A 44 50.41 29.08 45.40
CA LYS A 44 51.62 29.70 45.97
C LYS A 44 52.82 29.58 45.04
N THR A 45 52.84 28.56 44.18
CA THR A 45 53.91 28.35 43.21
C THR A 45 53.37 28.45 41.77
N PRO A 46 54.14 29.03 40.83
CA PRO A 46 53.73 29.11 39.42
C PRO A 46 53.44 27.74 38.78
N LEU A 47 54.13 26.68 39.25
CA LEU A 47 53.94 25.32 38.75
C LEU A 47 52.60 24.71 39.20
N GLU A 48 52.25 24.85 40.48
CA GLU A 48 50.92 24.46 40.98
C GLU A 48 49.82 25.26 40.27
N GLU A 49 50.10 26.52 39.96
CA GLU A 49 49.15 27.39 39.28
C GLU A 49 48.92 26.94 37.82
N LEU A 50 49.98 26.56 37.11
CA LEU A 50 49.88 25.98 35.77
C LEU A 50 49.13 24.65 35.77
N ASN A 51 49.41 23.76 36.73
CA ASN A 51 48.72 22.47 36.83
C ASN A 51 47.22 22.64 37.11
N ALA A 52 46.84 23.58 37.98
CA ALA A 52 45.43 23.89 38.24
C ALA A 52 44.70 24.44 36.99
N VAL A 53 45.37 25.28 36.19
CA VAL A 53 44.84 25.77 34.90
C VAL A 53 44.63 24.61 33.93
N ILE A 54 45.61 23.71 33.83
CA ILE A 54 45.51 22.54 32.94
C ILE A 54 44.34 21.64 33.36
N GLU A 55 44.18 21.37 34.66
CA GLU A 55 43.06 20.56 35.17
C GLU A 55 41.69 21.19 34.85
N GLU A 56 41.52 22.51 35.04
CA GLU A 56 40.26 23.19 34.74
C GLU A 56 39.96 23.23 33.22
N LEU A 57 40.97 23.51 32.39
CA LEU A 57 40.82 23.45 30.93
C LEU A 57 40.49 22.03 30.44
N THR A 58 41.12 21.01 31.03
CA THR A 58 40.84 19.60 30.72
C THR A 58 39.41 19.22 31.14
N GLY A 59 38.93 19.72 32.27
CA GLY A 59 37.55 19.54 32.73
C GLY A 59 36.55 20.15 31.74
N ARG A 60 36.77 21.40 31.32
CA ARG A 60 35.93 22.08 30.32
C ARG A 60 35.95 21.40 28.96
N GLU A 61 37.10 20.88 28.54
CA GLU A 61 37.18 20.10 27.31
C GLU A 61 36.29 18.85 27.38
N LYS A 62 36.30 18.13 28.50
CA LYS A 62 35.43 16.96 28.71
C LYS A 62 33.94 17.33 28.69
N GLU A 63 33.56 18.43 29.34
CA GLU A 63 32.18 18.93 29.34
C GLU A 63 31.72 19.35 27.93
N LEU A 64 32.59 20.04 27.18
CA LEU A 64 32.32 20.39 25.79
C LEU A 64 32.20 19.15 24.90
N GLN A 65 33.08 18.16 25.07
CA GLN A 65 33.00 16.87 24.36
C GLN A 65 31.69 16.15 24.69
N ALA A 66 31.26 16.14 25.95
CA ALA A 66 29.98 15.58 26.36
C ALA A 66 28.79 16.32 25.73
N ALA A 67 28.81 17.65 25.73
CA ALA A 67 27.77 18.48 25.10
C ALA A 67 27.69 18.24 23.57
N VAL A 68 28.83 18.12 22.90
CA VAL A 68 28.90 17.75 21.47
C VAL A 68 28.35 16.33 21.25
N GLY A 69 28.67 15.39 22.13
CA GLY A 69 28.14 14.02 22.08
C GLY A 69 26.61 13.99 22.20
N ILE A 70 26.05 14.70 23.19
CA ILE A 70 24.60 14.86 23.37
C ILE A 70 23.98 15.50 22.13
N SER A 71 24.59 16.55 21.59
CA SER A 71 24.10 17.24 20.40
C SER A 71 24.04 16.32 19.18
N LYS A 72 25.06 15.47 18.97
CA LYS A 72 25.05 14.46 17.90
C LYS A 72 23.93 13.43 18.09
N MET A 73 23.76 12.89 19.30
CA MET A 73 22.66 11.95 19.58
C MET A 73 21.28 12.57 19.35
N LEU A 74 21.11 13.86 19.68
CA LEU A 74 19.86 14.59 19.43
C LEU A 74 19.61 14.80 17.92
N LEU A 75 20.66 15.07 17.14
CA LEU A 75 20.57 15.15 15.68
C LEU A 75 20.17 13.79 15.09
N ASP A 76 20.83 12.70 15.47
CA ASP A 76 20.49 11.35 15.02
C ASP A 76 19.04 10.97 15.35
N ARG A 77 18.59 11.30 16.56
CA ARG A 77 17.19 11.08 16.97
C ARG A 77 16.22 11.93 16.15
N ASN A 78 16.56 13.18 15.83
CA ASN A 78 15.74 14.04 15.00
C ASN A 78 15.63 13.50 13.57
N ASP A 79 16.73 12.98 13.01
CA ASP A 79 16.74 12.35 11.70
C ASP A 79 15.87 11.09 11.67
N ALA A 80 15.97 10.23 12.70
CA ALA A 80 15.09 9.06 12.84
C ALA A 80 13.61 9.45 12.97
N LEU A 81 13.30 10.52 13.72
CA LEU A 81 11.95 11.05 13.85
C LEU A 81 11.44 11.64 12.52
N ASN A 82 12.29 12.34 11.78
CA ASN A 82 11.96 12.87 10.46
C ASN A 82 11.67 11.75 9.46
N GLU A 83 12.44 10.67 9.50
CA GLU A 83 12.19 9.51 8.63
C GLU A 83 10.87 8.82 9.00
N LYS A 84 10.60 8.62 10.30
CA LYS A 84 9.30 8.12 10.77
C LYS A 84 8.15 9.03 10.35
N ARG A 85 8.33 10.35 10.40
CA ARG A 85 7.35 11.33 9.92
C ARG A 85 7.09 11.17 8.42
N LYS A 86 8.13 11.04 7.59
CA LYS A 86 7.98 10.79 6.13
C LYS A 86 7.21 9.50 5.86
N GLN A 87 7.53 8.42 6.58
CA GLN A 87 6.83 7.14 6.47
C GLN A 87 5.35 7.24 6.87
N LEU A 88 5.03 8.00 7.93
CA LEU A 88 3.64 8.24 8.30
C LEU A 88 2.91 9.07 7.24
N LEU A 89 3.58 10.08 6.67
CA LEU A 89 3.02 10.93 5.63
C LEU A 89 2.70 10.13 4.35
N SER A 90 3.60 9.22 3.94
CA SER A 90 3.35 8.32 2.80
C SER A 90 2.18 7.36 3.07
N LYS A 91 2.07 6.82 4.28
CA LYS A 91 0.90 6.02 4.71
C LYS A 91 -0.39 6.83 4.65
N VAL A 92 -0.40 8.06 5.15
CA VAL A 92 -1.58 8.95 5.10
C VAL A 92 -2.00 9.23 3.66
N LEU A 93 -1.06 9.53 2.76
CA LEU A 93 -1.35 9.74 1.35
C LEU A 93 -1.95 8.48 0.70
N LYS A 94 -1.41 7.30 1.01
CA LYS A 94 -1.94 6.02 0.52
C LYS A 94 -3.37 5.77 1.00
N TRP A 95 -3.65 6.03 2.27
CA TRP A 95 -5.00 5.89 2.83
C TRP A 95 -5.97 6.92 2.25
N LYS A 96 -5.54 8.17 2.07
CA LYS A 96 -6.32 9.22 1.39
C LYS A 96 -6.70 8.81 -0.04
N GLY A 97 -5.76 8.23 -0.78
CA GLY A 97 -6.01 7.66 -2.11
C GLY A 97 -7.06 6.53 -2.08
N LYS A 98 -6.92 5.59 -1.13
CA LYS A 98 -7.91 4.52 -0.94
C LYS A 98 -9.31 5.07 -0.60
N CYS A 99 -9.42 6.05 0.29
CA CYS A 99 -10.70 6.68 0.62
C CYS A 99 -11.36 7.29 -0.62
N LYS A 100 -10.61 8.07 -1.42
CA LYS A 100 -11.12 8.63 -2.68
C LYS A 100 -11.59 7.57 -3.68
N ASN A 101 -10.92 6.41 -3.72
CA ASN A 101 -11.35 5.30 -4.59
C ASN A 101 -12.67 4.70 -4.09
N ARG A 102 -12.79 4.46 -2.78
CA ARG A 102 -14.03 3.97 -2.16
C ARG A 102 -15.19 4.96 -2.31
N GLU A 103 -14.93 6.25 -2.20
CA GLU A 103 -15.93 7.30 -2.46
C GLU A 103 -16.47 7.23 -3.89
N ARG A 104 -15.58 7.05 -4.88
CA ARG A 104 -15.99 6.86 -6.28
C ARG A 104 -16.78 5.57 -6.50
N GLU A 105 -16.35 4.47 -5.89
CA GLU A 105 -17.10 3.20 -5.94
C GLU A 105 -18.50 3.36 -5.34
N ILE A 106 -18.64 4.01 -4.19
CA ILE A 106 -19.93 4.29 -3.56
C ILE A 106 -20.81 5.11 -4.50
N GLU A 107 -20.26 6.13 -5.17
CA GLU A 107 -21.04 6.96 -6.08
C GLU A 107 -21.53 6.18 -7.30
N THR A 108 -20.67 5.37 -7.93
CA THR A 108 -21.08 4.48 -9.04
C THR A 108 -22.15 3.47 -8.63
N LEU A 109 -22.08 2.94 -7.40
CA LEU A 109 -23.09 2.02 -6.88
C LEU A 109 -24.41 2.72 -6.61
N LYS A 110 -24.41 3.97 -6.16
CA LYS A 110 -25.64 4.77 -6.00
C LYS A 110 -26.29 5.06 -7.35
N GLU A 111 -25.51 5.43 -8.35
CA GLU A 111 -26.00 5.65 -9.72
C GLU A 111 -26.65 4.38 -10.26
N SER A 112 -25.99 3.22 -10.12
CA SER A 112 -26.54 1.92 -10.53
C SER A 112 -27.82 1.55 -9.78
N LEU A 113 -27.89 1.83 -8.47
CA LEU A 113 -29.09 1.58 -7.67
C LEU A 113 -30.25 2.48 -8.13
N TYR A 114 -29.98 3.76 -8.40
CA TYR A 114 -30.98 4.68 -8.93
C TYR A 114 -31.53 4.25 -10.29
N GLU A 115 -30.67 3.76 -11.21
CA GLU A 115 -31.11 3.20 -12.48
C GLU A 115 -31.99 1.95 -12.30
N LEU A 116 -31.62 1.08 -11.36
CA LEU A 116 -32.38 -0.14 -11.08
C LEU A 116 -33.75 0.20 -10.49
N ASP A 117 -33.82 1.17 -9.58
CA ASP A 117 -35.09 1.64 -9.00
C ASP A 117 -35.99 2.25 -10.07
N ASN A 118 -35.45 3.07 -10.97
CA ASN A 118 -36.21 3.58 -12.12
C ASN A 118 -36.77 2.47 -13.02
N LYS A 119 -35.97 1.43 -13.31
CA LYS A 119 -36.43 0.26 -14.08
C LYS A 119 -37.51 -0.52 -13.34
N TYR A 120 -37.37 -0.68 -12.02
CA TYR A 120 -38.39 -1.33 -11.19
C TYR A 120 -39.70 -0.56 -11.20
N GLN A 121 -39.66 0.77 -11.04
CA GLN A 121 -40.84 1.63 -11.12
C GLN A 121 -41.50 1.56 -12.50
N GLN A 122 -40.72 1.57 -13.59
CA GLN A 122 -41.24 1.39 -14.95
C GLN A 122 -41.94 0.03 -15.11
N LEU A 123 -41.30 -1.05 -14.66
CA LEU A 123 -41.86 -2.40 -14.73
C LEU A 123 -43.16 -2.49 -13.91
N SER A 124 -43.17 -1.96 -12.69
CA SER A 124 -44.35 -1.90 -11.84
C SER A 124 -45.50 -1.16 -12.53
N ASN A 125 -45.23 0.00 -13.14
CA ASN A 125 -46.24 0.75 -13.88
C ASN A 125 -46.78 -0.01 -15.10
N THR A 126 -45.92 -0.74 -15.83
CA THR A 126 -46.38 -1.56 -16.96
C THR A 126 -47.20 -2.77 -16.50
N MET A 127 -46.85 -3.37 -15.37
CA MET A 127 -47.61 -4.49 -14.79
C MET A 127 -49.00 -4.07 -14.36
N VAL A 128 -49.13 -2.92 -13.67
CA VAL A 128 -50.44 -2.36 -13.29
C VAL A 128 -51.31 -2.11 -14.53
N LYS A 129 -50.75 -1.53 -15.60
CA LYS A 129 -51.49 -1.33 -16.87
C LYS A 129 -51.94 -2.65 -17.49
N CYS A 130 -51.10 -3.68 -17.50
CA CYS A 130 -51.48 -4.99 -18.01
C CYS A 130 -52.60 -5.64 -17.18
N GLU A 131 -52.58 -5.46 -15.85
CA GLU A 131 -53.66 -5.92 -14.96
C GLU A 131 -54.97 -5.18 -15.22
N GLU A 132 -54.92 -3.86 -15.45
CA GLU A 132 -56.08 -3.05 -15.84
C GLU A 132 -56.67 -3.51 -17.20
N ASP A 133 -55.81 -3.70 -18.21
CA ASP A 133 -56.21 -4.20 -19.53
C ASP A 133 -56.84 -5.60 -19.44
N GLN A 134 -56.28 -6.48 -18.60
CA GLN A 134 -56.84 -7.82 -18.38
C GLN A 134 -58.25 -7.75 -17.76
N LEU A 135 -58.47 -6.87 -16.77
CA LEU A 135 -59.79 -6.65 -16.18
C LEU A 135 -60.79 -6.14 -17.22
N TYR A 136 -60.37 -5.21 -18.09
CA TYR A 136 -61.20 -4.72 -19.19
C TYR A 136 -61.58 -5.83 -20.16
N LEU A 137 -60.62 -6.63 -20.61
CA LEU A 137 -60.85 -7.76 -21.52
C LEU A 137 -61.75 -8.84 -20.88
N LEU A 138 -61.62 -9.09 -19.59
CA LEU A 138 -62.50 -10.02 -18.86
C LEU A 138 -63.93 -9.49 -18.78
N ALA A 139 -64.12 -8.19 -18.54
CA ALA A 139 -65.43 -7.57 -18.53
C ALA A 139 -66.10 -7.63 -19.91
N GLU A 140 -65.34 -7.32 -20.97
CA GLU A 140 -65.83 -7.39 -22.35
C GLU A 140 -66.17 -8.83 -22.77
N ASN A 141 -65.34 -9.82 -22.39
CA ASN A 141 -65.66 -11.23 -22.62
C ASN A 141 -66.98 -11.65 -21.97
N LYS A 142 -67.23 -11.21 -20.72
CA LYS A 142 -68.51 -11.46 -20.04
C LYS A 142 -69.68 -10.81 -20.77
N ARG A 143 -69.51 -9.57 -21.26
CA ARG A 143 -70.51 -8.85 -22.06
C ARG A 143 -70.84 -9.61 -23.34
N ILE A 144 -69.82 -10.03 -24.10
CA ILE A 144 -69.97 -10.81 -25.34
C ILE A 144 -70.65 -12.15 -25.09
N LEU A 145 -70.30 -12.87 -24.02
CA LEU A 145 -70.95 -14.12 -23.65
C LEU A 145 -72.43 -13.93 -23.33
N TYR A 146 -72.77 -12.85 -22.61
CA TYR A 146 -74.15 -12.49 -22.33
C TYR A 146 -74.93 -12.18 -23.62
N GLU A 147 -74.38 -11.33 -24.50
CA GLU A 147 -74.99 -11.02 -25.80
C GLU A 147 -75.18 -12.25 -26.69
N ARG A 148 -74.21 -13.19 -26.70
CA ARG A 148 -74.33 -14.46 -27.43
C ARG A 148 -75.45 -15.31 -26.88
N SER A 149 -75.56 -15.45 -25.56
CA SER A 149 -76.64 -16.23 -24.94
C SER A 149 -78.02 -15.66 -25.28
N LEU A 150 -78.17 -14.33 -25.23
CA LEU A 150 -79.42 -13.64 -25.56
C LEU A 150 -79.80 -13.81 -27.04
N LYS A 151 -78.82 -13.74 -27.95
CA LYS A 151 -79.04 -13.96 -29.38
C LYS A 151 -79.36 -15.43 -29.68
N GLN A 152 -78.82 -16.38 -28.93
CA GLN A 152 -79.06 -17.81 -29.11
C GLN A 152 -80.48 -18.22 -28.66
N GLU A 153 -81.10 -17.48 -27.75
CA GLU A 153 -82.52 -17.64 -27.34
C GLU A 153 -83.53 -17.02 -28.34
N GLN A 154 -83.11 -16.14 -29.26
CA GLN A 154 -84.01 -15.43 -30.18
C GLN A 154 -84.04 -15.98 -31.63
N ILE A 155 -83.41 -17.12 -31.93
CA ILE A 155 -83.40 -17.66 -33.29
C ILE A 155 -84.66 -18.48 -33.57
N SER A 156 -85.69 -17.81 -34.10
CA SER A 156 -86.76 -18.41 -34.91
C SER A 156 -86.44 -18.23 -36.40
N PRO A 157 -86.60 -19.26 -37.26
CA PRO A 157 -86.12 -19.19 -38.63
C PRO A 157 -87.10 -18.37 -39.48
N ARG A 158 -86.73 -17.14 -39.85
CA ARG A 158 -87.38 -16.40 -40.93
C ARG A 158 -86.41 -16.24 -42.10
N LYS A 159 -86.51 -17.17 -43.05
CA LYS A 159 -86.00 -17.05 -44.42
C LYS A 159 -86.93 -16.10 -45.18
N GLY A 160 -86.38 -15.02 -45.76
CA GLY A 160 -87.13 -14.19 -46.70
C GLY A 160 -86.48 -12.85 -47.08
N SER A 161 -85.56 -12.32 -46.25
CA SER A 161 -84.85 -11.04 -46.51
C SER A 161 -83.33 -11.20 -46.48
N ILE A 162 -82.84 -12.41 -46.74
CA ILE A 162 -81.46 -12.81 -46.47
C ILE A 162 -80.52 -12.35 -47.60
N ASP A 163 -81.00 -12.24 -48.83
CA ASP A 163 -80.10 -12.05 -49.97
C ASP A 163 -79.56 -10.60 -50.09
N ASN A 164 -80.33 -9.59 -49.69
CA ASN A 164 -79.85 -8.20 -49.65
C ASN A 164 -78.91 -7.95 -48.46
N GLU A 165 -79.22 -8.51 -47.28
CA GLU A 165 -78.32 -8.45 -46.12
C GLU A 165 -77.03 -9.24 -46.35
N ILE A 166 -77.09 -10.39 -47.03
CA ILE A 166 -75.89 -11.13 -47.45
C ILE A 166 -75.04 -10.27 -48.37
N MET A 167 -75.65 -9.55 -49.32
CA MET A 167 -74.91 -8.71 -50.26
C MET A 167 -74.24 -7.51 -49.55
N GLU A 168 -74.95 -6.82 -48.65
CA GLU A 168 -74.36 -5.75 -47.82
C GLU A 168 -73.26 -6.27 -46.90
N LEU A 169 -73.45 -7.44 -46.26
CA LEU A 169 -72.44 -8.07 -45.43
C LEU A 169 -71.21 -8.51 -46.25
N GLN A 170 -71.41 -8.98 -47.48
CA GLN A 170 -70.30 -9.30 -48.40
C GLN A 170 -69.53 -8.04 -48.82
N GLU A 171 -70.21 -6.92 -49.08
CA GLU A 171 -69.60 -5.63 -49.40
C GLU A 171 -68.79 -5.09 -48.21
N ILE A 172 -69.34 -5.15 -46.99
CA ILE A 172 -68.66 -4.75 -45.75
C ILE A 172 -67.45 -5.64 -45.51
N LEU A 173 -67.59 -6.97 -45.61
CA LEU A 173 -66.48 -7.91 -45.41
C LEU A 173 -65.35 -7.67 -46.43
N LYS A 174 -65.71 -7.36 -47.68
CA LYS A 174 -64.75 -7.03 -48.74
C LYS A 174 -64.02 -5.73 -48.44
N SER A 175 -64.72 -4.66 -48.09
CA SER A 175 -64.11 -3.38 -47.71
C SER A 175 -63.19 -3.51 -46.47
N GLN A 176 -63.59 -4.33 -45.50
CA GLN A 176 -62.80 -4.60 -44.30
C GLN A 176 -61.55 -5.43 -44.62
N SER A 177 -61.66 -6.43 -45.51
CA SER A 177 -60.53 -7.19 -46.01
C SER A 177 -59.53 -6.31 -46.76
N GLU A 178 -60.00 -5.41 -47.62
CA GLU A 178 -59.15 -4.46 -48.35
C GLU A 178 -58.43 -3.47 -47.42
N SER A 179 -59.14 -2.97 -46.39
CA SER A 179 -58.57 -2.13 -45.33
C SER A 179 -57.47 -2.87 -44.55
N MET A 180 -57.74 -4.09 -44.11
CA MET A 180 -56.74 -4.91 -43.42
C MET A 180 -55.53 -5.24 -44.30
N GLN A 181 -55.74 -5.47 -45.59
CA GLN A 181 -54.66 -5.75 -46.53
C GLN A 181 -53.75 -4.52 -46.74
N LYS A 182 -54.32 -3.31 -46.81
CA LYS A 182 -53.55 -2.06 -46.84
C LYS A 182 -52.74 -1.87 -45.55
N SER A 183 -53.37 -2.07 -44.40
CA SER A 183 -52.69 -1.96 -43.10
C SER A 183 -51.53 -2.97 -42.98
N ARG A 184 -51.75 -4.22 -43.42
CA ARG A 184 -50.70 -5.24 -43.46
C ARG A 184 -49.51 -4.82 -44.32
N LEU A 185 -49.76 -4.27 -45.52
CA LEU A 185 -48.69 -3.76 -46.41
C LEU A 185 -47.90 -2.61 -45.76
N GLU A 186 -48.56 -1.71 -45.02
CA GLU A 186 -47.88 -0.66 -44.28
C GLU A 186 -47.01 -1.21 -43.15
N PHE A 187 -47.50 -2.21 -42.41
CA PHE A 187 -46.71 -2.86 -41.37
C PHE A 187 -45.52 -3.64 -41.95
N GLU A 188 -45.69 -4.34 -43.08
CA GLU A 188 -44.57 -5.00 -43.77
C GLU A 188 -43.48 -3.99 -44.19
N LYS A 189 -43.87 -2.80 -44.67
CA LYS A 189 -42.91 -1.73 -44.97
C LYS A 189 -42.20 -1.22 -43.70
N LYS A 190 -42.94 -1.02 -42.60
CA LYS A 190 -42.34 -0.59 -41.32
C LYS A 190 -41.35 -1.62 -40.79
N ILE A 191 -41.69 -2.91 -40.86
CA ILE A 191 -40.79 -4.01 -40.44
C ILE A 191 -39.50 -3.98 -41.26
N LYS A 192 -39.59 -3.88 -42.60
CA LYS A 192 -38.40 -3.77 -43.45
C LYS A 192 -37.51 -2.59 -43.09
N ASN A 193 -38.09 -1.42 -42.83
CA ASN A 193 -37.33 -0.24 -42.43
C ASN A 193 -36.64 -0.43 -41.06
N LEU A 194 -37.30 -1.11 -40.11
CA LEU A 194 -36.73 -1.42 -38.81
C LEU A 194 -35.60 -2.45 -38.93
N ASP A 195 -35.73 -3.47 -39.79
CA ASP A 195 -34.69 -4.45 -40.06
C ASP A 195 -33.45 -3.80 -40.69
N GLU A 196 -33.63 -2.87 -41.63
CA GLU A 196 -32.53 -2.09 -42.21
C GLU A 196 -31.84 -1.20 -41.17
N ALA A 197 -32.59 -0.58 -40.27
CA ALA A 197 -32.04 0.23 -39.18
C ALA A 197 -31.27 -0.64 -38.18
N LEU A 198 -31.79 -1.82 -37.82
CA LEU A 198 -31.10 -2.79 -36.97
C LEU A 198 -29.80 -3.26 -37.62
N SER A 199 -29.82 -3.61 -38.91
CA SER A 199 -28.62 -4.04 -39.64
C SER A 199 -27.55 -2.94 -39.68
N LYS A 200 -27.93 -1.66 -39.83
CA LYS A 200 -26.99 -0.53 -39.75
C LYS A 200 -26.42 -0.38 -38.34
N GLY A 201 -27.27 -0.43 -37.31
CA GLY A 201 -26.85 -0.35 -35.92
C GLY A 201 -25.90 -1.47 -35.50
N GLU A 202 -26.11 -2.70 -35.98
CA GLU A 202 -25.19 -3.83 -35.75
C GLU A 202 -23.82 -3.61 -36.40
N LYS A 203 -23.77 -3.07 -37.62
CA LYS A 203 -22.50 -2.73 -38.29
C LYS A 203 -21.73 -1.64 -37.54
N GLU A 204 -22.42 -0.59 -37.09
CA GLU A 204 -21.82 0.47 -36.28
C GLU A 204 -21.31 -0.05 -34.94
N LYS A 205 -22.10 -0.88 -34.25
CA LYS A 205 -21.70 -1.55 -33.01
C LYS A 205 -20.42 -2.38 -33.21
N ASN A 206 -20.35 -3.17 -34.27
CA ASN A 206 -19.17 -3.99 -34.56
C ASN A 206 -17.94 -3.13 -34.87
N ALA A 207 -18.09 -2.03 -35.62
CA ALA A 207 -17.01 -1.09 -35.88
C ALA A 207 -16.51 -0.41 -34.57
N LEU A 208 -17.42 -0.08 -33.65
CA LEU A 208 -17.06 0.47 -32.33
C LEU A 208 -16.35 -0.56 -31.45
N LEU A 209 -16.76 -1.83 -31.49
CA LEU A 209 -16.06 -2.91 -30.78
C LEU A 209 -14.63 -3.11 -31.30
N GLU A 210 -14.43 -3.06 -32.63
CA GLU A 210 -13.10 -3.17 -33.22
C GLU A 210 -12.18 -1.99 -32.85
N THR A 211 -12.72 -0.77 -32.83
CA THR A 211 -11.95 0.42 -32.41
C THR A 211 -11.63 0.38 -30.92
N SER A 212 -12.57 -0.05 -30.08
CA SER A 212 -12.35 -0.26 -28.64
C SER A 212 -11.24 -1.28 -28.39
N ALA A 213 -11.27 -2.44 -29.07
CA ALA A 213 -10.24 -3.46 -28.95
C ALA A 213 -8.84 -2.99 -29.41
N LYS A 214 -8.77 -2.12 -30.42
CA LYS A 214 -7.50 -1.49 -30.85
C LYS A 214 -6.97 -0.53 -29.79
N LEU A 215 -7.82 0.34 -29.26
CA LEU A 215 -7.43 1.29 -28.20
C LEU A 215 -6.98 0.58 -26.92
N GLU A 216 -7.62 -0.52 -26.56
CA GLU A 216 -7.23 -1.32 -25.40
C GLU A 216 -5.84 -1.95 -25.56
N LYS A 217 -5.52 -2.47 -26.76
CA LYS A 217 -4.17 -2.95 -27.09
C LYS A 217 -3.12 -1.83 -27.02
N ASP A 218 -3.44 -0.64 -27.50
CA ASP A 218 -2.50 0.48 -27.46
C ASP A 218 -2.30 1.03 -26.05
N LEU A 219 -3.34 1.02 -25.22
CA LEU A 219 -3.26 1.33 -23.79
C LEU A 219 -2.34 0.34 -23.07
N GLN A 220 -2.46 -0.96 -23.34
CA GLN A 220 -1.56 -1.97 -22.78
C GLN A 220 -0.10 -1.76 -23.18
N LYS A 221 0.16 -1.41 -24.45
CA LYS A 221 1.53 -1.09 -24.93
C LYS A 221 2.09 0.15 -24.23
N LEU A 222 1.29 1.20 -24.07
CA LEU A 222 1.71 2.43 -23.37
C LEU A 222 1.98 2.17 -21.89
N GLN A 223 1.16 1.36 -21.22
CA GLN A 223 1.41 0.95 -19.84
C GLN A 223 2.72 0.17 -19.71
N LYS A 224 3.04 -0.72 -20.66
CA LYS A 224 4.32 -1.43 -20.65
C LYS A 224 5.50 -0.47 -20.80
N LYS A 225 5.44 0.46 -21.77
CA LYS A 225 6.48 1.48 -21.97
C LYS A 225 6.65 2.40 -20.74
N SER A 226 5.56 2.75 -20.07
CA SER A 226 5.61 3.54 -18.83
C SER A 226 6.37 2.80 -17.73
N LYS A 227 6.10 1.50 -17.56
CA LYS A 227 6.83 0.68 -16.57
C LYS A 227 8.31 0.57 -16.89
N GLU A 228 8.66 0.35 -18.16
CA GLU A 228 10.07 0.33 -18.61
C GLU A 228 10.75 1.68 -18.35
N ALA A 229 10.05 2.80 -18.55
CA ALA A 229 10.58 4.13 -18.22
C ALA A 229 10.77 4.35 -16.72
N ASP A 230 9.85 3.87 -15.88
CA ASP A 230 9.96 3.94 -14.41
C ASP A 230 11.15 3.11 -13.89
N GLU A 231 11.38 1.92 -14.47
CA GLU A 231 12.53 1.06 -14.16
C GLU A 231 13.85 1.76 -14.53
N ASN A 232 13.94 2.32 -15.75
CA ASN A 232 15.11 3.08 -16.19
C ASN A 232 15.38 4.31 -15.30
N LEU A 233 14.33 5.01 -14.87
CA LEU A 233 14.46 6.18 -13.99
C LEU A 233 15.04 5.77 -12.63
N LYS A 234 14.58 4.64 -12.08
CA LYS A 234 15.12 4.09 -10.84
C LYS A 234 16.59 3.71 -10.97
N GLU A 235 16.97 3.04 -12.05
CA GLU A 235 18.38 2.69 -12.31
C GLU A 235 19.27 3.95 -12.41
N MET A 236 18.79 4.99 -13.07
CA MET A 236 19.50 6.27 -13.16
C MET A 236 19.61 6.99 -11.82
N GLU A 237 18.59 6.89 -10.96
CA GLU A 237 18.61 7.48 -9.62
C GLU A 237 19.58 6.73 -8.69
N ASP A 238 19.62 5.40 -8.77
CA ASP A 238 20.61 4.57 -8.06
C ASP A 238 22.04 4.90 -8.52
N ALA A 239 22.27 5.03 -9.84
CA ALA A 239 23.57 5.42 -10.40
C ALA A 239 23.99 6.83 -9.96
N LYS A 240 23.06 7.78 -9.91
CA LYS A 240 23.30 9.14 -9.40
C LYS A 240 23.72 9.12 -7.93
N ASN A 241 23.02 8.36 -7.08
CA ASN A 241 23.35 8.25 -5.66
C ASN A 241 24.75 7.69 -5.44
N MET A 242 25.13 6.65 -6.19
CA MET A 242 26.48 6.08 -6.17
C MET A 242 27.55 7.10 -6.59
N LEU A 243 27.28 7.92 -7.62
CA LEU A 243 28.20 8.97 -8.07
C LEU A 243 28.32 10.11 -7.04
N GLU A 244 27.22 10.49 -6.39
CA GLU A 244 27.24 11.49 -5.32
C GLU A 244 28.05 11.01 -4.11
N GLU A 245 27.90 9.75 -3.71
CA GLU A 245 28.68 9.16 -2.63
C GLU A 245 30.18 9.16 -2.96
N LYS A 246 30.54 8.69 -4.16
CA LYS A 246 31.93 8.72 -4.65
C LYS A 246 32.50 10.15 -4.73
N SER A 247 31.69 11.13 -5.10
CA SER A 247 32.08 12.56 -5.11
C SER A 247 32.35 13.09 -3.71
N ARG A 248 31.54 12.68 -2.71
CA ARG A 248 31.78 13.04 -1.29
C ARG A 248 33.09 12.41 -0.79
N GLU A 249 33.33 11.14 -1.08
CA GLU A 249 34.60 10.47 -0.73
C GLU A 249 35.81 11.17 -1.36
N LEU A 250 35.74 11.53 -2.64
CA LEU A 250 36.78 12.28 -3.33
C LEU A 250 36.99 13.67 -2.72
N THR A 251 35.93 14.33 -2.26
CA THR A 251 36.02 15.63 -1.59
C THR A 251 36.75 15.50 -0.25
N ILE A 252 36.39 14.49 0.56
CA ILE A 252 37.03 14.22 1.86
C ILE A 252 38.52 13.89 1.67
N THR A 253 38.85 13.03 0.69
CA THR A 253 40.24 12.67 0.40
C THR A 253 41.05 13.86 -0.11
N ASN A 254 40.47 14.73 -0.96
CA ASN A 254 41.13 15.96 -1.41
C ASN A 254 41.44 16.90 -0.25
N LEU A 255 40.48 17.10 0.67
CA LEU A 255 40.68 17.92 1.88
C LEU A 255 41.80 17.35 2.75
N ARG A 256 41.85 16.03 2.95
CA ARG A 256 42.92 15.36 3.70
C ARG A 256 44.29 15.58 3.07
N LEU A 257 44.40 15.42 1.75
CA LEU A 257 45.65 15.66 1.01
C LEU A 257 46.08 17.13 1.06
N ARG A 258 45.14 18.08 1.00
CA ARG A 258 45.46 19.51 1.17
C ARG A 258 46.03 19.79 2.55
N ALA A 259 45.40 19.27 3.61
CA ALA A 259 45.91 19.44 4.97
C ALA A 259 47.30 18.82 5.16
N GLN A 260 47.58 17.68 4.52
CA GLN A 260 48.93 17.09 4.51
C GLN A 260 49.95 17.96 3.78
N ASN A 261 49.58 18.52 2.61
CA ASN A 261 50.44 19.45 1.88
C ASN A 261 50.73 20.73 2.68
N GLU A 262 49.72 21.29 3.38
CA GLU A 262 49.91 22.47 4.24
C GLU A 262 50.93 22.19 5.35
N LYS A 263 50.85 21.03 6.01
CA LYS A 263 51.84 20.60 7.01
C LYS A 263 53.25 20.48 6.41
N LEU A 264 53.38 19.86 5.24
CA LEU A 264 54.68 19.74 4.56
C LEU A 264 55.26 21.10 4.17
N ILE A 265 54.42 22.04 3.74
CA ILE A 265 54.83 23.43 3.44
C ILE A 265 55.31 24.13 4.72
N GLU A 266 54.62 23.94 5.84
CA GLU A 266 55.01 24.49 7.14
C GLU A 266 56.36 23.90 7.61
N ASP A 267 56.52 22.58 7.52
CA ASP A 267 57.79 21.90 7.83
C ASP A 267 58.94 22.45 6.96
N LEU A 268 58.73 22.60 5.64
CA LEU A 268 59.73 23.16 4.73
C LEU A 268 60.09 24.61 5.08
N LYS A 269 59.13 25.43 5.51
CA LYS A 269 59.40 26.81 5.98
C LYS A 269 60.25 26.83 7.25
N VAL A 270 60.02 25.90 8.18
CA VAL A 270 60.87 25.75 9.38
C VAL A 270 62.31 25.44 8.97
N TYR A 271 62.52 24.54 8.00
CA TYR A 271 63.86 24.20 7.50
C TYR A 271 64.53 25.33 6.70
N GLN A 272 63.76 26.18 6.03
CA GLN A 272 64.27 27.30 5.22
C GLN A 272 64.45 28.61 6.01
N SER A 273 64.05 28.64 7.29
CA SER A 273 64.30 29.81 8.14
C SER A 273 65.81 29.99 8.38
N PRO A 274 66.41 31.13 7.98
CA PRO A 274 67.82 31.38 8.22
C PRO A 274 68.03 31.59 9.72
N ALA A 275 68.82 30.72 10.35
CA ALA A 275 69.24 30.90 11.73
C ALA A 275 69.97 32.25 11.89
N PRO A 276 69.53 33.16 12.76
CA PRO A 276 70.33 34.32 13.12
C PRO A 276 71.43 33.83 14.07
N ASN A 277 72.67 33.88 13.57
CA ASN A 277 73.92 33.99 14.33
C ASN A 277 74.00 33.25 15.69
N ALA A 278 74.51 32.02 15.71
CA ALA A 278 75.18 31.49 16.90
C ALA A 278 76.20 30.38 16.56
N SER A 279 77.40 30.57 17.13
CA SER A 279 78.62 29.76 17.10
C SER A 279 78.46 28.22 17.24
N PRO A 280 79.46 27.43 16.78
CA PRO A 280 79.39 25.97 16.79
C PRO A 280 79.66 25.43 18.20
N LYS A 281 78.60 25.02 18.91
CA LYS A 281 78.73 24.13 20.06
C LYS A 281 77.91 22.86 19.83
N LYS A 282 78.63 21.74 19.98
CA LYS A 282 78.17 20.36 19.90
C LYS A 282 76.88 20.17 20.69
N VAL A 283 75.79 19.86 20.01
CA VAL A 283 74.58 19.31 20.64
C VAL A 283 74.36 17.90 20.12
N LYS A 284 74.78 16.93 20.94
CA LYS A 284 74.22 15.57 20.91
C LYS A 284 72.81 15.69 21.48
N ALA A 285 71.79 15.61 20.62
CA ALA A 285 70.41 15.41 21.06
C ALA A 285 69.65 14.57 20.02
N ARG A 286 69.85 13.24 20.15
CA ARG A 286 68.84 12.19 20.03
C ARG A 286 67.54 12.59 19.28
N ARG A 287 67.56 12.54 17.94
CA ARG A 287 66.34 12.34 17.15
C ARG A 287 65.89 10.89 17.37
N GLN A 288 64.90 10.68 18.23
CA GLN A 288 64.09 9.48 18.12
C GLN A 288 63.13 9.69 16.95
N PHE A 289 63.58 9.33 15.75
CA PHE A 289 62.66 8.97 14.68
C PHE A 289 61.88 7.75 15.17
N SER A 290 60.62 7.94 15.53
CA SER A 290 59.74 6.82 15.82
C SER A 290 59.44 6.13 14.49
N LEU A 291 60.11 5.00 14.25
CA LEU A 291 59.81 4.02 13.19
C LEU A 291 58.31 3.63 13.13
N LYS A 292 57.55 3.93 14.18
CA LYS A 292 56.10 3.69 14.25
C LYS A 292 55.30 4.57 13.29
N CYS A 293 55.74 5.80 12.99
CA CYS A 293 55.04 6.71 12.07
C CYS A 293 55.36 6.43 10.59
N GLU A 294 56.55 5.91 10.26
CA GLU A 294 56.90 5.50 8.89
C GLU A 294 56.38 4.09 8.53
N LEU A 295 56.09 3.25 9.53
CA LEU A 295 55.51 1.92 9.31
C LEU A 295 53.98 1.95 9.16
N GLU A 296 53.30 2.99 9.64
CA GLU A 296 51.86 3.18 9.45
C GLU A 296 51.52 3.58 8.00
N SER A 297 52.39 4.32 7.31
CA SER A 297 52.23 4.69 5.90
C SER A 297 52.53 3.56 4.91
N ILE A 298 53.18 2.48 5.34
CA ILE A 298 53.43 1.28 4.50
C ILE A 298 52.33 0.22 4.67
N ASN A 299 51.59 0.22 5.78
CA ASN A 299 50.55 -0.78 6.05
C ASN A 299 49.17 -0.45 5.47
N GLU A 300 48.87 0.80 5.09
CA GLU A 300 47.59 1.16 4.45
C GLU A 300 47.52 0.82 2.95
N TYR A 301 48.62 0.38 2.32
CA TYR A 301 48.64 -0.04 0.91
C TYR A 301 48.40 -1.54 0.69
N LYS A 302 48.00 -2.30 1.72
CA LYS A 302 47.72 -3.75 1.64
C LYS A 302 46.33 -4.16 2.12
N ALA A 303 45.31 -3.59 1.50
CA ALA A 303 43.96 -4.14 1.32
C ALA A 303 43.26 -3.18 0.34
N ASP A 304 43.04 -3.42 -0.94
CA ASP A 304 42.65 -4.64 -1.62
C ASP A 304 43.26 -4.69 -3.02
N THR A 305 44.17 -5.63 -3.25
CA THR A 305 44.53 -6.11 -4.59
C THR A 305 44.08 -7.56 -4.74
N THR A 306 42.77 -7.79 -4.59
CA THR A 306 42.13 -8.94 -5.24
C THR A 306 41.69 -8.52 -6.64
N VAL A 307 42.67 -8.46 -7.53
CA VAL A 307 42.45 -8.61 -8.96
C VAL A 307 41.99 -10.06 -9.17
N HIS A 308 40.68 -10.30 -9.07
CA HIS A 308 40.09 -11.43 -9.78
C HIS A 308 39.86 -10.99 -11.23
N HIS A 309 40.88 -11.26 -12.02
CA HIS A 309 40.73 -11.39 -13.46
C HIS A 309 39.83 -12.61 -13.70
N SER A 310 38.59 -12.39 -14.10
CA SER A 310 37.78 -13.46 -14.70
C SER A 310 37.01 -12.91 -15.90
N TYR A 311 37.63 -13.10 -17.05
CA TYR A 311 37.04 -13.40 -18.35
C TYR A 311 35.90 -12.51 -18.86
N THR A 312 36.25 -11.71 -19.87
CA THR A 312 35.38 -11.48 -21.03
C THR A 312 34.86 -12.81 -21.57
N LEU A 313 33.62 -13.15 -21.22
CA LEU A 313 32.81 -14.12 -21.95
C LEU A 313 31.66 -13.38 -22.62
N SER A 314 31.98 -12.84 -23.81
CA SER A 314 31.02 -12.88 -24.91
C SER A 314 30.61 -14.34 -25.11
N ARG A 315 29.44 -14.70 -24.57
CA ARG A 315 28.75 -15.93 -24.96
C ARG A 315 27.33 -15.57 -25.33
N ALA A 316 27.14 -15.40 -26.63
CA ALA A 316 25.86 -15.60 -27.26
C ALA A 316 25.29 -16.95 -26.80
N TYR A 317 24.13 -16.94 -26.13
CA TYR A 317 23.19 -18.05 -26.12
C TYR A 317 21.78 -17.51 -25.92
N THR A 318 21.02 -17.61 -27.01
CA THR A 318 19.61 -18.03 -27.07
C THR A 318 18.63 -17.29 -26.17
N ASP A 319 17.95 -16.33 -26.80
CA ASP A 319 16.49 -16.35 -26.96
C ASP A 319 15.79 -17.50 -26.21
N ARG A 320 15.42 -17.24 -24.97
CA ARG A 320 14.38 -17.99 -24.27
C ARG A 320 13.34 -17.00 -23.82
N GLN A 321 12.48 -16.67 -24.78
CA GLN A 321 11.12 -16.23 -24.54
C GLN A 321 10.56 -16.95 -23.30
N LEU A 322 10.30 -16.20 -22.24
CA LEU A 322 9.28 -16.58 -21.27
C LEU A 322 7.93 -16.39 -21.96
N ALA A 323 7.63 -17.31 -22.88
CA ALA A 323 6.30 -17.59 -23.30
C ALA A 323 5.57 -18.15 -22.08
N ILE A 324 4.70 -17.33 -21.49
CA ILE A 324 3.58 -17.81 -20.69
C ILE A 324 2.67 -18.52 -21.71
N GLY A 325 3.05 -19.75 -22.03
CA GLY A 325 2.29 -20.64 -22.88
C GLY A 325 1.03 -21.02 -22.15
N MET A 326 -0.11 -20.60 -22.71
CA MET A 326 -1.37 -21.28 -22.52
C MET A 326 -1.12 -22.78 -22.73
N THR A 327 -1.39 -23.58 -21.70
CA THR A 327 -1.43 -25.04 -21.82
C THR A 327 -2.89 -25.47 -21.75
N GLU A 328 -3.59 -25.26 -22.86
CA GLU A 328 -4.52 -26.29 -23.31
C GLU A 328 -3.66 -27.40 -23.94
N SER A 329 -3.50 -28.52 -23.23
CA SER A 329 -3.44 -29.81 -23.91
C SER A 329 -3.75 -30.96 -22.98
N ILE A 330 -4.84 -31.62 -23.33
CA ILE A 330 -5.29 -32.93 -22.90
C ILE A 330 -4.27 -33.97 -23.40
N ALA A 331 -3.69 -34.78 -22.51
CA ALA A 331 -3.63 -36.24 -22.61
C ALA A 331 -2.60 -36.87 -21.67
N HIS A 332 -3.12 -37.77 -20.82
CA HIS A 332 -2.55 -39.04 -20.37
C HIS A 332 -1.09 -39.09 -19.89
N ILE A 333 -0.93 -38.94 -18.56
CA ILE A 333 0.04 -39.76 -17.81
C ILE A 333 -0.68 -40.46 -16.67
N THR A 334 -0.47 -41.76 -16.66
CA THR A 334 -1.05 -42.84 -15.87
C THR A 334 -0.86 -42.69 -14.35
N GLY A 335 -1.85 -43.14 -13.58
CA GLY A 335 -1.61 -43.71 -12.25
C GLY A 335 -1.77 -42.82 -11.01
N LYS A 336 -2.60 -41.78 -11.01
CA LYS A 336 -3.00 -41.11 -9.75
C LYS A 336 -4.49 -41.30 -9.49
N LYS A 337 -4.80 -41.90 -8.33
CA LYS A 337 -6.16 -42.06 -7.79
C LYS A 337 -6.93 -40.75 -8.01
N ALA A 338 -8.16 -40.87 -8.51
CA ALA A 338 -9.05 -39.73 -8.71
C ALA A 338 -9.02 -38.84 -7.46
N ARG A 339 -8.54 -37.59 -7.61
CA ARG A 339 -8.68 -36.62 -6.55
C ARG A 339 -10.17 -36.50 -6.29
N GLU A 340 -10.61 -36.90 -5.11
CA GLU A 340 -11.97 -36.68 -4.68
C GLU A 340 -12.29 -35.19 -4.90
N PRO A 341 -13.46 -34.87 -5.47
CA PRO A 341 -13.85 -33.48 -5.66
C PRO A 341 -13.79 -32.80 -4.30
N ILE A 342 -12.97 -31.76 -4.20
CA ILE A 342 -12.85 -30.94 -2.99
C ILE A 342 -14.26 -30.38 -2.72
N ARG A 343 -14.98 -31.01 -1.79
CA ARG A 343 -16.25 -30.49 -1.30
C ARG A 343 -15.94 -29.17 -0.64
N ARG A 344 -16.47 -28.08 -1.22
CA ARG A 344 -16.38 -26.75 -0.63
C ARG A 344 -17.04 -26.81 0.74
N LYS A 345 -16.35 -26.29 1.76
CA LYS A 345 -16.92 -26.19 3.10
C LYS A 345 -17.98 -25.10 3.10
N ASP A 346 -18.83 -25.10 4.12
CA ASP A 346 -19.84 -24.06 4.26
C ASP A 346 -19.17 -22.68 4.37
N PRO A 347 -19.65 -21.65 3.64
CA PRO A 347 -19.04 -20.32 3.63
C PRO A 347 -18.87 -19.71 5.02
N SER A 348 -19.82 -19.96 5.91
CA SER A 348 -19.77 -19.52 7.31
C SER A 348 -18.62 -20.16 8.09
N GLN A 349 -18.35 -21.44 7.85
CA GLN A 349 -17.27 -22.17 8.50
C GLN A 349 -15.90 -21.74 7.96
N GLU A 350 -15.80 -21.49 6.65
CA GLU A 350 -14.58 -20.94 6.05
C GLU A 350 -14.27 -19.55 6.60
N TYR A 351 -15.29 -18.68 6.66
CA TYR A 351 -15.16 -17.35 7.23
C TYR A 351 -14.71 -17.38 8.69
N PHE A 352 -15.32 -18.24 9.52
CA PHE A 352 -14.92 -18.41 10.91
C PHE A 352 -13.47 -18.91 11.04
N THR A 353 -13.06 -19.83 10.17
CA THR A 353 -11.70 -20.37 10.15
C THR A 353 -10.69 -19.27 9.82
N LEU A 354 -10.98 -18.43 8.82
CA LEU A 354 -10.13 -17.31 8.42
C LEU A 354 -10.03 -16.25 9.53
N ILE A 355 -11.14 -15.91 10.19
CA ILE A 355 -11.12 -15.03 11.37
C ILE A 355 -10.24 -15.61 12.46
N THR A 356 -10.40 -16.90 12.77
CA THR A 356 -9.62 -17.55 13.83
C THR A 356 -8.12 -17.50 13.53
N GLN A 357 -7.73 -17.72 12.27
CA GLN A 357 -6.34 -17.59 11.83
C GLN A 357 -5.84 -16.14 11.96
N ALA A 358 -6.63 -15.16 11.55
CA ALA A 358 -6.28 -13.75 11.67
C ALA A 358 -6.10 -13.33 13.13
N VAL A 359 -6.99 -13.75 14.04
CA VAL A 359 -6.87 -13.45 15.48
C VAL A 359 -5.62 -14.11 16.08
N LYS A 360 -5.32 -15.36 15.70
CA LYS A 360 -4.10 -16.05 16.15
C LYS A 360 -2.81 -15.35 15.71
N LEU A 361 -2.73 -14.94 14.45
CA LEU A 361 -1.54 -14.27 13.89
C LEU A 361 -1.28 -12.89 14.49
N ASN A 362 -2.33 -12.23 15.00
CA ASN A 362 -2.22 -10.92 15.64
C ASN A 362 -2.04 -10.99 17.17
N SER A 363 -2.09 -12.19 17.76
CA SER A 363 -1.95 -12.36 19.21
C SER A 363 -0.47 -12.40 19.63
N PRO A 364 -0.08 -11.75 20.74
CA PRO A 364 1.27 -11.84 21.28
C PRO A 364 1.63 -13.23 21.82
N TYR A 365 0.65 -14.13 21.97
CA TYR A 365 0.82 -15.49 22.50
C TYR A 365 0.69 -16.58 21.42
N MET A 366 0.99 -16.24 20.16
CA MET A 366 0.78 -17.07 18.97
C MET A 366 1.25 -18.52 19.17
N ASP A 367 2.45 -18.73 19.72
CA ASP A 367 3.05 -20.06 19.86
C ASP A 367 2.24 -20.99 20.77
N ALA A 368 1.62 -20.45 21.83
CA ALA A 368 0.83 -21.22 22.78
C ALA A 368 -0.60 -21.51 22.27
N ILE A 369 -1.22 -20.55 21.59
CA ILE A 369 -2.63 -20.63 21.16
C ILE A 369 -2.82 -21.30 19.79
N CYS A 370 -1.75 -21.44 18.99
CA CYS A 370 -1.81 -22.07 17.68
C CYS A 370 -2.25 -23.54 17.73
N VAL A 371 -2.01 -24.22 18.85
CA VAL A 371 -2.37 -25.62 19.11
C VAL A 371 -3.89 -25.86 19.06
N ILE A 372 -4.72 -24.84 19.35
CA ILE A 372 -6.17 -25.00 19.45
C ILE A 372 -6.79 -25.05 18.04
N PRO A 373 -7.43 -26.15 17.61
CA PRO A 373 -7.92 -26.25 16.25
C PRO A 373 -9.19 -25.39 16.00
N PRO A 374 -9.30 -24.66 14.87
CA PRO A 374 -10.42 -23.74 14.62
C PRO A 374 -11.80 -24.40 14.55
N HIS A 375 -11.88 -25.67 14.15
CA HIS A 375 -13.16 -26.38 14.05
C HIS A 375 -13.84 -26.56 15.42
N VAL A 376 -13.08 -26.78 16.49
CA VAL A 376 -13.62 -26.92 17.85
C VAL A 376 -14.21 -25.61 18.35
N LEU A 377 -13.58 -24.48 18.00
CA LEU A 377 -14.08 -23.15 18.34
C LEU A 377 -15.36 -22.81 17.55
N TYR A 378 -15.45 -23.23 16.29
CA TYR A 378 -16.65 -23.03 15.47
C TYR A 378 -17.86 -23.77 16.04
N GLU A 379 -17.70 -25.05 16.40
CA GLU A 379 -18.79 -25.82 17.01
C GLU A 379 -19.25 -25.25 18.35
N LYS A 380 -18.32 -24.74 19.16
CA LYS A 380 -18.66 -24.05 20.41
C LYS A 380 -19.40 -22.74 20.16
N ALA A 381 -18.97 -21.94 19.18
CA ALA A 381 -19.64 -20.69 18.82
C ALA A 381 -21.08 -20.92 18.34
N LEU A 382 -21.33 -22.01 17.61
CA LEU A 382 -22.67 -22.42 17.21
C LEU A 382 -23.52 -22.90 18.39
N LYS A 383 -22.94 -23.65 19.32
CA LYS A 383 -23.64 -24.11 20.54
C LYS A 383 -24.02 -22.97 21.48
N GLU A 384 -23.18 -21.94 21.56
CA GLU A 384 -23.40 -20.73 22.37
C GLU A 384 -24.23 -19.65 21.65
N ASP A 385 -24.70 -19.93 20.43
CA ASP A 385 -25.48 -19.02 19.58
C ASP A 385 -24.85 -17.62 19.44
N ILE A 386 -23.54 -17.59 19.19
CA ILE A 386 -22.81 -16.33 19.08
C ILE A 386 -23.12 -15.67 17.73
N PRO A 387 -23.59 -14.40 17.70
CA PRO A 387 -23.86 -13.69 16.46
C PRO A 387 -22.62 -13.57 15.57
N PHE A 388 -22.81 -13.74 14.25
CA PHE A 388 -21.75 -13.72 13.23
C PHE A 388 -20.76 -12.55 13.37
N HIS A 389 -21.28 -11.33 13.56
CA HIS A 389 -20.47 -10.11 13.66
C HIS A 389 -19.60 -10.04 14.94
N LYS A 390 -19.85 -10.91 15.94
CA LYS A 390 -19.10 -10.97 17.21
C LYS A 390 -18.09 -12.12 17.28
N TRP A 391 -18.00 -12.95 16.23
CA TRP A 391 -17.10 -14.12 16.24
C TRP A 391 -15.64 -13.76 16.50
N HIS A 392 -15.14 -12.64 15.99
CA HIS A 392 -13.76 -12.20 16.23
C HIS A 392 -13.48 -11.89 17.71
N LEU A 393 -14.37 -11.13 18.37
CA LEU A 393 -14.25 -10.81 19.81
C LEU A 393 -14.36 -12.07 20.68
N TRP A 394 -15.30 -12.95 20.33
CA TRP A 394 -15.50 -14.19 21.06
C TRP A 394 -14.29 -15.13 20.91
N VAL A 395 -13.76 -15.31 19.71
CA VAL A 395 -12.55 -16.12 19.46
C VAL A 395 -11.37 -15.57 20.25
N GLU A 396 -11.16 -14.25 20.26
CA GLU A 396 -10.11 -13.61 21.05
C GLU A 396 -10.26 -13.91 22.55
N SER A 397 -11.48 -13.78 23.10
CA SER A 397 -11.77 -14.11 24.49
C SER A 397 -11.48 -15.58 24.81
N GLN A 398 -11.85 -16.51 23.93
CA GLN A 398 -11.62 -17.94 24.13
C GLN A 398 -10.13 -18.31 24.08
N LEU A 399 -9.37 -17.72 23.14
CA LEU A 399 -7.94 -17.95 23.03
C LEU A 399 -7.18 -17.37 24.24
N ASN A 400 -7.56 -16.19 24.72
CA ASN A 400 -6.99 -15.58 25.92
C ASN A 400 -7.30 -16.39 27.18
N SER A 401 -8.54 -16.88 27.32
CA SER A 401 -8.92 -17.77 28.43
C SER A 401 -8.13 -19.07 28.41
N ALA A 402 -7.97 -19.68 27.24
CA ALA A 402 -7.18 -20.90 27.08
C ALA A 402 -5.69 -20.70 27.40
N TYR A 403 -5.12 -19.56 26.97
CA TYR A 403 -3.75 -19.18 27.32
C TYR A 403 -3.57 -19.04 28.83
N ILE A 404 -4.44 -18.28 29.49
CA ILE A 404 -4.43 -18.10 30.95
C ILE A 404 -4.51 -19.47 31.64
N GLN A 405 -5.44 -20.33 31.24
CA GLN A 405 -5.55 -21.68 31.81
C GLN A 405 -4.29 -22.51 31.60
N LEU A 406 -3.61 -22.37 30.47
CA LEU A 406 -2.37 -23.10 30.19
C LEU A 406 -1.26 -22.65 31.14
N VAL A 407 -1.07 -21.34 31.30
CA VAL A 407 -0.07 -20.74 32.20
C VAL A 407 -0.33 -21.14 33.66
N TYR A 408 -1.57 -21.02 34.14
CA TYR A 408 -1.88 -21.33 35.53
C TYR A 408 -1.97 -22.84 35.82
N LYS A 409 -2.19 -23.71 34.82
CA LYS A 409 -2.11 -25.17 35.03
C LYS A 409 -0.66 -25.67 35.14
N THR A 410 0.31 -24.97 34.55
CA THR A 410 1.74 -25.31 34.70
C THR A 410 2.29 -24.97 36.09
N ASP A 411 1.75 -23.96 36.77
CA ASP A 411 2.26 -23.52 38.09
C ASP A 411 1.72 -24.31 39.30
N VAL A 412 0.69 -25.16 39.13
CA VAL A 412 0.08 -25.94 40.24
C VAL A 412 0.89 -27.21 40.57
N LYS A 413 2.08 -27.40 40.00
CA LYS A 413 3.02 -28.49 40.35
C LYS A 413 4.19 -28.08 41.26
N PHE A 414 4.12 -26.95 41.95
CA PHE A 414 4.95 -26.74 43.13
C PHE A 414 4.20 -27.22 44.38
N LYS A 415 4.32 -28.52 44.67
CA LYS A 415 4.24 -29.01 46.06
C LYS A 415 5.65 -28.88 46.67
N PRO A 416 5.75 -28.49 47.94
CA PRO A 416 7.03 -28.28 48.64
C PRO A 416 7.90 -29.54 48.70
#